data_AF-A0A5S4G2T9-F1
#
_entry.id   AF-A0A5S4G2T9-F1
#
_cell.length_a   1.000
_cell.length_b   1.000
_cell.length_c   1.000
_cell.angle_alpha   90.00
_cell.angle_beta   90.00
_cell.angle_gamma   90.00
#
_symmetry.space_group_name_H-M   'P 1'
#
loop_
_entity.id
_entity.type
_entity.pdbx_description
1 polymer ?
#
loop_
_entity_poly.entity_id
_entity_poly.type
_entity_poly.pdbx_seq_one_letter_code
_entity_poly.pdbx_strand_id
1 'polypeptide(L)'
;MIRTAVTAAALATVTAACTSSTGGTAPPPKVSLGAVRLVAYNDCDDALSGLREHAARNVGPWGFGNAVPLMYMEDARSVTPNAKSTAEAPEHSTTNVHEAGVDEPDLVKTDGNRVITVNDGTLRIVDTATRKVTASLKLTDTGRPGGGAADLLVSGDRALVFFRGGDIMYKSFAPPGETEYVLVDLAGEPKILSRIKPQGSYVDARMIGSTVRLVTRSGPEITFPQPKDDVSEAERTRINQEAVRKTPLDAWLPKIEITDASGSVKKDTVACERVSHPADYTGTSLLTVHTIDLAQGVTAAGTDPISLAADGDTVYGTGTSLYVTSNPRWWFTPVRPLPVEDTPATTSSAAPAKKKKKIVYTLQTPTTHASVYTPTGETV
;
A
#
# COMPACT_ATOMS: atom_id res chain seq x y z
N MET A 1 10.10 -20.00 86.53
CA MET A 1 8.95 -19.06 86.42
C MET A 1 9.53 -17.69 86.06
N ILE A 2 9.24 -17.16 84.86
CA ILE A 2 8.50 -15.88 84.63
C ILE A 2 9.25 -14.66 85.24
N ARG A 3 9.66 -13.59 84.57
CA ARG A 3 9.44 -13.03 83.21
C ARG A 3 10.56 -11.99 82.90
N THR A 4 10.99 -12.02 81.63
CA THR A 4 11.44 -10.95 80.71
C THR A 4 11.16 -9.48 81.10
N ALA A 5 12.17 -8.60 81.10
CA ALA A 5 12.74 -7.77 80.00
C ALA A 5 11.90 -6.48 79.73
N VAL A 6 12.45 -5.28 79.51
CA VAL A 6 13.19 -4.82 78.32
C VAL A 6 13.93 -3.51 78.62
N THR A 7 15.15 -3.35 78.09
CA THR A 7 15.91 -2.07 78.05
C THR A 7 16.13 -1.68 76.58
N ALA A 8 15.87 -0.42 76.24
CA ALA A 8 16.04 0.14 74.90
C ALA A 8 17.50 0.48 74.59
N ALA A 9 17.94 0.26 73.36
CA ALA A 9 19.17 0.84 72.81
C ALA A 9 19.00 1.14 71.32
N ALA A 10 19.32 2.38 70.95
CA ALA A 10 19.34 2.89 69.59
C ALA A 10 20.61 2.43 68.85
N LEU A 11 20.51 2.13 67.56
CA LEU A 11 21.66 2.00 66.67
C LEU A 11 21.37 2.69 65.33
N ALA A 12 22.21 3.68 65.02
CA ALA A 12 22.20 4.44 63.78
C ALA A 12 22.75 3.59 62.62
N THR A 13 22.02 3.54 61.50
CA THR A 13 22.48 2.92 60.26
C THR A 13 22.92 3.98 59.26
N VAL A 14 24.20 3.90 58.88
CA VAL A 14 24.82 4.66 57.79
C VAL A 14 24.43 3.98 56.47
N THR A 15 23.61 4.62 55.66
CA THR A 15 23.35 4.17 54.27
C THR A 15 24.29 4.90 53.32
N ALA A 16 25.18 4.15 52.70
CA ALA A 16 26.07 4.60 51.63
C ALA A 16 25.25 5.09 50.42
N ALA A 17 25.56 6.30 49.94
CA ALA A 17 25.02 6.86 48.72
C ALA A 17 25.69 6.23 47.50
N CYS A 18 25.00 5.31 46.83
CA CYS A 18 25.30 4.96 45.44
C CYS A 18 24.63 5.99 44.54
N THR A 19 25.37 7.01 44.12
CA THR A 19 24.91 7.95 43.08
C THR A 19 25.03 7.28 41.72
N SER A 20 23.97 6.59 41.31
CA SER A 20 23.76 6.23 39.91
C SER A 20 23.42 7.50 39.14
N SER A 21 24.34 7.97 38.28
CA SER A 21 24.06 9.02 37.32
C SER A 21 23.07 8.50 36.27
N THR A 22 21.79 8.55 36.57
CA THR A 22 20.73 8.36 35.59
C THR A 22 20.70 9.61 34.70
N GLY A 23 21.44 9.55 33.59
CA GLY A 23 21.18 10.37 32.41
C GLY A 23 19.81 9.98 31.83
N GLY A 24 18.74 10.31 32.56
CA GLY A 24 17.39 10.18 32.09
C GLY A 24 17.13 11.29 31.09
N THR A 25 17.23 10.97 29.81
CA THR A 25 16.62 11.81 28.77
C THR A 25 15.17 12.02 29.16
N ALA A 26 14.79 13.28 29.42
CA ALA A 26 13.42 13.63 29.72
C ALA A 26 12.52 13.05 28.63
N PRO A 27 11.36 12.46 28.96
CA PRO A 27 10.40 12.03 27.95
C PRO A 27 10.13 13.21 27.01
N PRO A 28 10.09 13.00 25.69
CA PRO A 28 9.80 14.07 24.76
C PRO A 28 8.49 14.76 25.18
N PRO A 29 8.40 16.09 25.06
CA PRO A 29 7.21 16.83 25.46
C PRO A 29 5.98 16.24 24.75
N LYS A 30 4.95 15.92 25.52
CA LYS A 30 3.68 15.45 24.97
C LYS A 30 3.09 16.56 24.10
N VAL A 31 3.11 16.35 22.79
CA VAL A 31 2.47 17.28 21.85
C VAL A 31 0.96 17.14 22.01
N SER A 32 0.29 18.23 22.40
CA SER A 32 -1.17 18.28 22.34
C SER A 32 -1.59 18.35 20.88
N LEU A 33 -2.15 17.24 20.38
CA LEU A 33 -2.58 17.13 18.98
C LEU A 33 -3.85 17.96 18.67
N GLY A 34 -4.42 18.67 19.64
CA GLY A 34 -5.59 19.52 19.43
C GLY A 34 -6.80 18.75 18.86
N ALA A 35 -7.37 19.24 17.76
CA ALA A 35 -8.52 18.64 17.08
C ALA A 35 -8.18 17.39 16.23
N VAL A 36 -6.94 16.86 16.30
CA VAL A 36 -6.55 15.65 15.58
C VAL A 36 -6.94 14.43 16.40
N ARG A 37 -8.25 14.20 16.52
CA ARG A 37 -8.83 13.00 17.11
C ARG A 37 -9.71 12.32 16.07
N LEU A 38 -9.55 11.01 15.96
CA LEU A 38 -10.51 10.17 15.25
C LEU A 38 -11.69 9.91 16.19
N VAL A 39 -12.89 10.29 15.73
CA VAL A 39 -14.14 10.06 16.46
C VAL A 39 -14.95 9.07 15.64
N ALA A 40 -15.37 7.98 16.29
CA ALA A 40 -16.30 7.02 15.70
C ALA A 40 -17.68 7.64 15.57
N TYR A 41 -18.42 7.28 14.52
CA TYR A 41 -19.86 7.56 14.50
C TYR A 41 -20.57 6.81 15.63
N ASN A 42 -21.68 7.38 16.13
CA ASN A 42 -22.46 6.73 17.20
C ASN A 42 -23.43 5.70 16.64
N ASP A 43 -23.93 5.93 15.44
CA ASP A 43 -24.88 5.07 14.74
C ASP A 43 -24.77 5.24 13.22
N CYS A 44 -25.60 4.48 12.52
CA CYS A 44 -25.62 4.44 11.07
C CYS A 44 -26.29 5.64 10.39
N ASP A 45 -27.18 6.35 11.06
CA ASP A 45 -27.83 7.54 10.50
C ASP A 45 -26.83 8.70 10.48
N ASP A 46 -26.08 8.87 11.57
CA ASP A 46 -24.97 9.83 11.68
C ASP A 46 -23.89 9.53 10.63
N ALA A 47 -23.48 8.27 10.51
CA ALA A 47 -22.50 7.84 9.51
C ALA A 47 -22.96 8.15 8.08
N LEU A 48 -24.19 7.80 7.74
CA LEU A 48 -24.75 8.03 6.41
C LEU A 48 -24.86 9.53 6.10
N SER A 49 -25.34 10.31 7.06
CA SER A 49 -25.47 11.76 6.92
C SER A 49 -24.11 12.41 6.68
N GLY A 50 -23.13 12.13 7.55
CA GLY A 50 -21.78 12.67 7.44
C GLY A 50 -21.09 12.28 6.13
N LEU A 51 -21.15 11.01 5.74
CA LEU A 51 -20.53 10.55 4.49
C LEU A 51 -21.16 11.23 3.26
N ARG A 52 -22.50 11.31 3.18
CA ARG A 52 -23.19 11.97 2.07
C ARG A 52 -22.91 13.47 2.02
N GLU A 53 -22.91 14.14 3.16
CA GLU A 53 -22.69 15.58 3.24
C GLU A 53 -21.29 15.95 2.73
N HIS A 54 -20.27 15.28 3.23
CA HIS A 54 -18.88 15.51 2.83
C HIS A 54 -18.67 15.11 1.35
N ALA A 55 -19.18 13.94 0.94
CA ALA A 55 -19.05 13.50 -0.45
C ALA A 55 -19.76 14.44 -1.44
N ALA A 56 -20.95 14.96 -1.11
CA ALA A 56 -21.67 15.89 -1.98
C ALA A 56 -20.94 17.23 -2.14
N ARG A 57 -20.11 17.64 -1.18
CA ARG A 57 -19.22 18.81 -1.34
C ARG A 57 -18.03 18.53 -2.26
N ASN A 58 -17.62 17.27 -2.38
CA ASN A 58 -16.40 16.86 -3.08
C ASN A 58 -16.69 16.12 -4.41
N VAL A 59 -17.96 15.95 -4.80
CA VAL A 59 -18.33 15.39 -6.10
C VAL A 59 -18.30 16.49 -7.17
N GLY A 60 -17.70 16.18 -8.31
CA GLY A 60 -17.62 17.08 -9.48
C GLY A 60 -18.57 16.66 -10.61
N PRO A 61 -18.45 17.30 -11.79
CA PRO A 61 -19.28 16.99 -12.97
C PRO A 61 -19.07 15.56 -13.50
N TRP A 62 -17.97 14.92 -13.12
CA TRP A 62 -17.58 13.58 -13.56
C TRP A 62 -17.56 12.54 -12.43
N GLY A 63 -18.18 12.83 -11.29
CA GLY A 63 -18.16 11.97 -10.11
C GLY A 63 -17.06 12.34 -9.12
N PHE A 64 -16.46 11.35 -8.45
CA PHE A 64 -15.34 11.55 -7.53
C PHE A 64 -14.00 11.52 -8.27
N GLY A 65 -13.17 12.54 -8.03
CA GLY A 65 -11.89 12.71 -8.72
C GLY A 65 -12.04 13.26 -10.15
N ASN A 66 -10.94 13.79 -10.69
CA ASN A 66 -10.89 14.22 -12.09
C ASN A 66 -10.85 12.97 -12.98
N ALA A 67 -12.01 12.51 -13.45
CA ALA A 67 -12.04 11.72 -14.68
C ALA A 67 -11.65 12.67 -15.82
N VAL A 68 -10.35 12.92 -15.98
CA VAL A 68 -9.84 13.45 -17.24
C VAL A 68 -10.19 12.40 -18.29
N PRO A 69 -11.02 12.71 -19.29
CA PRO A 69 -11.18 11.82 -20.43
C PRO A 69 -9.79 11.50 -20.97
N LEU A 70 -9.54 10.23 -21.26
CA LEU A 70 -8.30 9.63 -21.79
C LEU A 70 -7.62 10.37 -22.97
N MET A 71 -8.22 11.45 -23.50
CA MET A 71 -7.74 12.22 -24.64
C MET A 71 -6.65 13.26 -24.33
N TYR A 72 -6.25 13.48 -23.07
CA TYR A 72 -5.26 14.52 -22.71
C TYR A 72 -3.95 14.02 -22.07
N MET A 73 -3.70 12.71 -22.05
CA MET A 73 -2.51 12.13 -21.37
C MET A 73 -1.42 11.57 -22.32
N GLU A 74 -1.50 11.82 -23.63
CA GLU A 74 -0.50 11.29 -24.58
C GLU A 74 0.86 12.02 -24.54
N ASP A 75 0.92 13.27 -24.06
CA ASP A 75 2.13 14.12 -24.18
C ASP A 75 3.14 14.06 -23.01
N ALA A 76 2.87 13.30 -21.94
CA ALA A 76 3.64 13.39 -20.68
C ALA A 76 4.60 12.22 -20.40
N ARG A 77 5.05 11.45 -21.41
CA ARG A 77 5.95 10.30 -21.22
C ARG A 77 7.28 10.44 -21.94
N SER A 78 8.22 11.18 -21.36
CA SER A 78 9.64 11.03 -21.71
C SER A 78 10.59 11.48 -20.59
N VAL A 79 10.80 10.64 -19.57
CA VAL A 79 12.03 10.67 -18.76
C VAL A 79 12.39 9.23 -18.36
N THR A 80 13.48 8.70 -18.92
CA THR A 80 14.12 7.45 -18.51
C THR A 80 15.38 7.77 -17.70
N PRO A 81 15.47 7.39 -16.41
CA PRO A 81 16.74 7.43 -15.70
C PRO A 81 17.53 6.15 -16.04
N ASN A 82 18.65 6.32 -16.73
CA ASN A 82 19.63 5.25 -16.93
C ASN A 82 20.81 5.50 -15.99
N ALA A 83 20.97 4.67 -14.96
CA ALA A 83 22.21 4.60 -14.18
C ALA A 83 22.42 3.14 -13.75
N LYS A 84 23.37 2.47 -14.42
CA LYS A 84 23.90 1.18 -13.97
C LYS A 84 25.00 1.46 -12.93
N SER A 85 24.81 0.96 -11.71
CA SER A 85 25.88 0.84 -10.71
C SER A 85 26.25 -0.63 -10.60
N THR A 86 27.51 -0.95 -10.91
CA THR A 86 28.12 -2.26 -10.67
C THR A 86 28.84 -2.20 -9.33
N ALA A 87 28.20 -2.72 -8.28
CA ALA A 87 28.83 -3.07 -7.03
C ALA A 87 28.56 -4.55 -6.74
N GLU A 88 29.61 -5.27 -6.38
CA GLU A 88 29.59 -6.70 -6.06
C GLU A 88 28.76 -6.93 -4.79
N ALA A 89 27.73 -7.77 -4.91
CA ALA A 89 26.81 -8.06 -3.82
C ALA A 89 27.49 -9.00 -2.79
N PRO A 90 27.28 -8.80 -1.48
CA PRO A 90 27.69 -9.78 -0.46
C PRO A 90 27.02 -11.14 -0.71
N GLU A 91 27.63 -12.23 -0.21
CA GLU A 91 27.15 -13.61 -0.41
C GLU A 91 25.77 -13.93 0.18
N HIS A 92 25.14 -12.99 0.89
CA HIS A 92 23.70 -12.98 1.20
C HIS A 92 23.21 -11.57 1.51
N SER A 93 21.99 -11.24 1.08
CA SER A 93 21.31 -10.02 1.49
C SER A 93 20.74 -10.21 2.89
N THR A 94 21.06 -9.31 3.82
CA THR A 94 20.22 -9.10 5.00
C THR A 94 19.29 -7.95 4.65
N THR A 95 18.01 -8.23 4.43
CA THR A 95 17.00 -7.17 4.38
C THR A 95 16.96 -6.55 5.76
N ASN A 96 17.50 -5.34 5.89
CA ASN A 96 17.29 -4.56 7.10
C ASN A 96 15.80 -4.20 7.14
N VAL A 97 15.07 -4.87 8.02
CA VAL A 97 13.73 -4.43 8.40
C VAL A 97 13.86 -2.96 8.83
N HIS A 98 13.13 -2.06 8.17
CA HIS A 98 13.27 -0.61 8.40
C HIS A 98 13.06 -0.22 9.86
N GLU A 99 12.22 -0.98 10.58
CA GLU A 99 11.98 -0.86 12.02
C GLU A 99 12.15 -2.21 12.72
N ALA A 100 12.84 -2.22 13.85
CA ALA A 100 13.09 -3.46 14.60
C ALA A 100 11.75 -4.13 15.00
N GLY A 101 11.54 -5.36 14.53
CA GLY A 101 10.36 -6.16 14.85
C GLY A 101 9.10 -5.85 14.03
N VAL A 102 9.20 -5.06 12.96
CA VAL A 102 8.07 -4.73 12.07
C VAL A 102 8.31 -5.28 10.66
N ASP A 103 7.68 -6.39 10.32
CA ASP A 103 7.85 -7.00 9.00
C ASP A 103 6.93 -6.36 7.93
N GLU A 104 7.41 -6.32 6.69
CA GLU A 104 6.70 -5.79 5.51
C GLU A 104 6.41 -6.93 4.51
N PRO A 105 5.33 -6.92 3.71
CA PRO A 105 5.12 -7.95 2.71
C PRO A 105 6.23 -7.93 1.65
N ASP A 106 6.91 -9.05 1.46
CA ASP A 106 7.97 -9.22 0.46
C ASP A 106 7.67 -10.42 -0.44
N LEU A 107 8.18 -10.39 -1.68
CA LEU A 107 8.10 -11.51 -2.63
C LEU A 107 8.79 -12.81 -2.14
N VAL A 108 9.80 -12.66 -1.30
CA VAL A 108 10.59 -13.78 -0.77
C VAL A 108 10.76 -13.58 0.73
N LYS A 109 10.34 -14.57 1.50
CA LYS A 109 10.53 -14.63 2.95
C LYS A 109 11.45 -15.79 3.31
N THR A 110 12.18 -15.63 4.41
CA THR A 110 13.03 -16.69 4.96
C THR A 110 12.91 -16.72 6.47
N ASP A 111 12.87 -17.92 7.04
CA ASP A 111 12.96 -18.16 8.49
C ASP A 111 14.34 -18.73 8.90
N GLY A 112 15.31 -18.72 7.98
CA GLY A 112 16.65 -19.27 8.13
C GLY A 112 16.78 -20.73 7.67
N ASN A 113 15.72 -21.53 7.80
CA ASN A 113 15.71 -22.94 7.38
C ASN A 113 14.97 -23.12 6.05
N ARG A 114 14.01 -22.25 5.77
CA ARG A 114 13.17 -22.28 4.58
C ARG A 114 13.17 -20.92 3.90
N VAL A 115 13.18 -20.93 2.57
CA VAL A 115 12.79 -19.80 1.73
C VAL A 115 11.38 -20.06 1.21
N ILE A 116 10.49 -19.10 1.40
CA ILE A 116 9.09 -19.14 0.98
C ILE A 116 8.87 -18.05 -0.06
N THR A 117 8.29 -18.41 -1.19
CA THR A 117 7.99 -17.47 -2.29
C THR A 117 6.78 -17.93 -3.07
N VAL A 118 6.12 -17.00 -3.76
CA VAL A 118 5.00 -17.27 -4.64
C VAL A 118 5.32 -16.78 -6.04
N ASN A 119 5.27 -17.69 -7.01
CA ASN A 119 5.40 -17.38 -8.43
C ASN A 119 4.39 -18.20 -9.23
N ASP A 120 3.83 -17.63 -10.30
CA ASP A 120 2.81 -18.27 -11.14
C ASP A 120 1.62 -18.80 -10.32
N GLY A 121 1.21 -18.03 -9.31
CA GLY A 121 0.13 -18.41 -8.38
C GLY A 121 0.40 -19.68 -7.56
N THR A 122 1.67 -20.09 -7.45
CA THR A 122 2.09 -21.29 -6.72
C THR A 122 3.08 -20.91 -5.62
N LEU A 123 2.74 -21.21 -4.38
CA LEU A 123 3.66 -21.12 -3.24
C LEU A 123 4.68 -22.25 -3.32
N ARG A 124 5.95 -21.91 -3.09
CA ARG A 124 7.06 -22.85 -3.04
C ARG A 124 7.81 -22.67 -1.73
N ILE A 125 8.16 -23.81 -1.12
CA ILE A 125 9.03 -23.88 0.05
C ILE A 125 10.34 -24.51 -0.40
N VAL A 126 11.44 -23.82 -0.19
CA VAL A 126 12.80 -24.25 -0.52
C VAL A 126 13.58 -24.41 0.76
N ASP A 127 14.17 -25.59 0.97
CA ASP A 127 15.06 -25.83 2.09
C ASP A 127 16.42 -25.15 1.87
N THR A 128 16.88 -24.37 2.83
CA THR A 128 18.10 -23.54 2.67
C THR A 128 19.38 -24.38 2.63
N ALA A 129 19.40 -25.52 3.33
CA ALA A 129 20.57 -26.40 3.39
C ALA A 129 20.78 -27.18 2.09
N THR A 130 19.72 -27.77 1.54
CA THR A 130 19.75 -28.62 0.35
C THR A 130 19.51 -27.85 -0.94
N ARG A 131 18.97 -26.62 -0.85
CA ARG A 131 18.57 -25.76 -1.98
C ARG A 131 17.54 -26.42 -2.89
N LYS A 132 16.73 -27.33 -2.34
CA LYS A 132 15.69 -28.06 -3.06
C LYS A 132 14.32 -27.55 -2.65
N VAL A 133 13.40 -27.52 -3.62
CA VAL A 133 11.97 -27.34 -3.34
C VAL A 133 11.49 -28.57 -2.56
N THR A 134 11.01 -28.37 -1.34
CA THR A 134 10.50 -29.43 -0.46
C THR A 134 8.99 -29.55 -0.52
N ALA A 135 8.28 -28.46 -0.82
CA ALA A 135 6.84 -28.45 -1.00
C ALA A 135 6.39 -27.38 -2.00
N SER A 136 5.21 -27.57 -2.56
CA SER A 136 4.54 -26.58 -3.42
C SER A 136 3.03 -26.64 -3.23
N LEU A 137 2.37 -25.50 -3.27
CA LEU A 137 0.91 -25.37 -3.14
C LEU A 137 0.39 -24.40 -4.18
N LYS A 138 -0.57 -24.84 -4.99
CA LYS A 138 -1.25 -23.96 -5.96
C LYS A 138 -2.30 -23.11 -5.24
N LEU A 139 -2.18 -21.79 -5.35
CA LEU A 139 -3.02 -20.82 -4.65
C LEU A 139 -4.09 -20.19 -5.54
N THR A 140 -3.89 -20.15 -6.85
CA THR A 140 -4.85 -19.60 -7.81
C THR A 140 -5.26 -20.64 -8.84
N ASP A 141 -6.51 -20.60 -9.27
CA ASP A 141 -6.92 -21.33 -10.46
C ASP A 141 -6.29 -20.72 -11.71
N THR A 142 -5.86 -21.57 -12.63
CA THR A 142 -5.24 -21.18 -13.90
C THR A 142 -6.20 -20.29 -14.68
N GLY A 143 -5.83 -19.02 -14.91
CA GLY A 143 -6.64 -18.12 -15.73
C GLY A 143 -6.73 -16.68 -15.21
N ARG A 144 -6.24 -16.36 -14.00
CA ARG A 144 -6.14 -14.96 -13.56
C ARG A 144 -5.08 -14.25 -14.41
N PRO A 145 -5.43 -13.24 -15.22
CA PRO A 145 -4.45 -12.45 -15.95
C PRO A 145 -3.54 -11.77 -14.91
N GLY A 146 -2.24 -12.04 -14.95
CA GLY A 146 -1.32 -11.52 -13.93
C GLY A 146 -1.03 -12.46 -12.77
N GLY A 147 -0.94 -13.79 -13.02
CA GLY A 147 -0.32 -14.76 -12.12
C GLY A 147 1.17 -14.49 -11.90
N GLY A 148 1.55 -13.28 -11.52
CA GLY A 148 2.91 -12.89 -11.22
C GLY A 148 3.31 -13.28 -9.80
N ALA A 149 4.55 -12.90 -9.49
CA ALA A 149 5.07 -12.72 -8.14
C ALA A 149 4.01 -12.13 -7.18
N ALA A 150 3.85 -12.73 -6.00
CA ALA A 150 2.99 -12.21 -4.94
C ALA A 150 3.82 -11.99 -3.68
N ASP A 151 3.55 -10.88 -2.99
CA ASP A 151 4.16 -10.61 -1.69
C ASP A 151 3.54 -11.51 -0.62
N LEU A 152 4.30 -11.75 0.44
CA LEU A 152 3.87 -12.56 1.56
C LEU A 152 4.46 -12.07 2.88
N LEU A 153 3.73 -12.36 3.95
CA LEU A 153 4.21 -12.28 5.33
C LEU A 153 4.26 -13.70 5.90
N VAL A 154 5.28 -13.99 6.70
CA VAL A 154 5.47 -15.31 7.31
C VAL A 154 5.74 -15.18 8.80
N SER A 155 4.95 -15.90 9.62
CA SER A 155 5.16 -16.01 11.06
C SER A 155 5.09 -17.48 11.47
N GLY A 156 6.22 -18.08 11.82
CA GLY A 156 6.31 -19.51 12.13
C GLY A 156 5.85 -20.36 10.93
N ASP A 157 4.85 -21.21 11.13
CA ASP A 157 4.28 -22.08 10.09
C ASP A 157 3.02 -21.49 9.44
N ARG A 158 2.95 -20.16 9.34
CA ARG A 158 1.81 -19.44 8.76
C ARG A 158 2.32 -18.43 7.74
N ALA A 159 1.72 -18.45 6.55
CA ALA A 159 1.95 -17.43 5.54
C ALA A 159 0.64 -16.74 5.17
N LEU A 160 0.68 -15.42 5.04
CA LEU A 160 -0.39 -14.64 4.40
C LEU A 160 0.14 -14.16 3.05
N VAL A 161 -0.49 -14.61 1.97
CA VAL A 161 -0.10 -14.28 0.59
C VAL A 161 -1.02 -13.19 0.04
N PHE A 162 -0.44 -12.20 -0.63
CA PHE A 162 -1.10 -10.98 -1.09
C PHE A 162 -1.30 -11.03 -2.61
N PHE A 163 -2.53 -11.29 -3.06
CA PHE A 163 -2.90 -11.15 -4.46
C PHE A 163 -3.53 -9.78 -4.66
N ARG A 164 -2.70 -8.84 -5.15
CA ARG A 164 -3.15 -7.50 -5.49
C ARG A 164 -4.04 -7.56 -6.72
N GLY A 165 -5.21 -6.94 -6.62
CA GLY A 165 -5.96 -6.56 -7.80
C GLY A 165 -5.08 -5.72 -8.70
N GLY A 166 -4.83 -6.16 -9.94
CA GLY A 166 -3.91 -5.45 -10.82
C GLY A 166 -4.28 -3.97 -10.94
N ASP A 167 -3.26 -3.10 -10.89
CA ASP A 167 -3.40 -1.72 -11.38
C ASP A 167 -3.95 -1.76 -12.80
N ILE A 168 -4.66 -0.69 -13.18
CA ILE A 168 -5.15 -0.49 -14.53
C ILE A 168 -3.94 -0.50 -15.48
N MET A 169 -3.61 -1.67 -16.00
CA MET A 169 -2.74 -1.79 -17.16
C MET A 169 -3.48 -1.07 -18.27
N TYR A 170 -2.93 0.06 -18.71
CA TYR A 170 -3.45 0.99 -19.71
C TYR A 170 -3.91 0.35 -21.04
N LYS A 171 -3.73 -0.96 -21.21
CA LYS A 171 -4.11 -1.76 -22.39
C LYS A 171 -5.14 -2.86 -22.11
N SER A 172 -5.65 -3.00 -20.90
CA SER A 172 -6.62 -4.05 -20.55
C SER A 172 -7.96 -3.43 -20.13
N PHE A 173 -9.03 -3.74 -20.87
CA PHE A 173 -10.42 -3.49 -20.47
C PHE A 173 -10.90 -4.51 -19.42
N ALA A 174 -10.01 -5.36 -18.89
CA ALA A 174 -10.37 -6.25 -17.80
C ALA A 174 -10.69 -5.41 -16.56
N PRO A 175 -11.79 -5.71 -15.85
CA PRO A 175 -12.05 -5.10 -14.55
C PRO A 175 -10.81 -5.29 -13.65
N PRO A 176 -10.45 -4.28 -12.84
CA PRO A 176 -9.35 -4.43 -11.90
C PRO A 176 -9.56 -5.71 -11.10
N GLY A 177 -8.49 -6.49 -10.94
CA GLY A 177 -8.59 -7.74 -10.19
C GLY A 177 -9.12 -7.45 -8.78
N GLU A 178 -9.85 -8.37 -8.18
CA GLU A 178 -10.23 -8.25 -6.77
C GLU A 178 -8.98 -8.43 -5.90
N THR A 179 -8.86 -7.61 -4.85
CA THR A 179 -7.89 -7.81 -3.77
C THR A 179 -8.21 -9.11 -3.03
N GLU A 180 -7.26 -10.03 -2.94
CA GLU A 180 -7.42 -11.30 -2.23
C GLU A 180 -6.18 -11.63 -1.40
N TYR A 181 -6.39 -12.13 -0.19
CA TYR A 181 -5.33 -12.67 0.65
C TYR A 181 -5.59 -14.14 0.95
N VAL A 182 -4.53 -14.95 0.94
CA VAL A 182 -4.63 -16.38 1.19
C VAL A 182 -3.79 -16.73 2.42
N LEU A 183 -4.45 -17.18 3.48
CA LEU A 183 -3.79 -17.70 4.67
C LEU A 183 -3.46 -19.17 4.44
N VAL A 184 -2.19 -19.53 4.64
CA VAL A 184 -1.63 -20.85 4.36
C VAL A 184 -0.97 -21.42 5.62
N ASP A 185 -1.26 -22.68 5.89
CA ASP A 185 -0.50 -23.52 6.83
C ASP A 185 0.75 -24.05 6.12
N LEU A 186 1.92 -23.85 6.72
CA LEU A 186 3.22 -24.33 6.22
C LEU A 186 3.73 -25.55 7.01
N ALA A 187 2.98 -26.03 8.01
CA ALA A 187 3.38 -27.18 8.81
C ALA A 187 3.25 -28.47 7.97
N GLY A 188 4.38 -29.07 7.62
CA GLY A 188 4.41 -30.26 6.78
C GLY A 188 4.00 -29.97 5.34
N GLU A 189 2.96 -30.67 4.85
CA GLU A 189 2.41 -30.41 3.51
C GLU A 189 1.54 -29.14 3.55
N PRO A 190 1.86 -28.11 2.75
CA PRO A 190 1.21 -26.80 2.84
C PRO A 190 -0.26 -26.84 2.40
N LYS A 191 -1.13 -26.12 3.12
CA LYS A 191 -2.59 -26.12 2.90
C LYS A 191 -3.19 -24.73 3.04
N ILE A 192 -4.21 -24.44 2.23
CA ILE A 192 -4.99 -23.20 2.36
C ILE A 192 -5.89 -23.31 3.60
N LEU A 193 -5.79 -22.34 4.50
CA LEU A 193 -6.65 -22.21 5.67
C LEU A 193 -7.84 -21.29 5.41
N SER A 194 -7.60 -20.17 4.72
CA SER A 194 -8.66 -19.21 4.41
C SER A 194 -8.32 -18.35 3.20
N ARG A 195 -9.34 -17.88 2.50
CA ARG A 195 -9.27 -16.80 1.51
C ARG A 195 -10.03 -15.60 2.05
N ILE A 196 -9.43 -14.42 1.92
CA ILE A 196 -9.95 -13.17 2.48
C ILE A 196 -10.04 -12.17 1.34
N LYS A 197 -11.24 -11.68 1.04
CA LYS A 197 -11.52 -10.72 -0.02
C LYS A 197 -12.22 -9.49 0.57
N PRO A 198 -11.45 -8.51 1.06
CA PRO A 198 -12.03 -7.22 1.42
C PRO A 198 -12.32 -6.40 0.17
N GLN A 199 -13.37 -5.60 0.24
CA GLN A 199 -13.70 -4.62 -0.78
C GLN A 199 -12.62 -3.54 -0.84
N GLY A 200 -12.32 -3.09 -2.07
CA GLY A 200 -11.37 -2.03 -2.31
C GLY A 200 -9.98 -2.51 -2.71
N SER A 201 -9.06 -1.56 -2.80
CA SER A 201 -7.67 -1.76 -3.19
C SER A 201 -6.77 -1.95 -1.98
N TYR A 202 -5.80 -2.86 -2.09
CA TYR A 202 -4.67 -2.96 -1.16
C TYR A 202 -3.88 -1.64 -1.14
N VAL A 203 -3.58 -1.11 0.05
CA VAL A 203 -2.66 0.02 0.23
C VAL A 203 -1.30 -0.52 0.68
N ASP A 204 -1.25 -1.10 1.87
CA ASP A 204 -0.05 -1.73 2.40
C ASP A 204 -0.39 -2.65 3.60
N ALA A 205 0.60 -3.37 4.13
CA ALA A 205 0.48 -4.10 5.40
C ALA A 205 1.77 -4.05 6.23
N ARG A 206 1.64 -4.18 7.54
CA ARG A 206 2.75 -4.32 8.49
C ARG A 206 2.46 -5.44 9.47
N MET A 207 3.47 -6.21 9.85
CA MET A 207 3.33 -7.29 10.83
C MET A 207 4.25 -7.09 12.02
N ILE A 208 3.73 -7.30 13.22
CA ILE A 208 4.49 -7.24 14.47
C ILE A 208 4.23 -8.55 15.22
N GLY A 209 5.29 -9.32 15.46
CA GLY A 209 5.15 -10.71 15.90
C GLY A 209 4.35 -11.50 14.86
N SER A 210 3.19 -12.04 15.26
CA SER A 210 2.25 -12.72 14.36
C SER A 210 1.07 -11.84 13.93
N THR A 211 0.97 -10.61 14.42
CA THR A 211 -0.18 -9.73 14.15
C THR A 211 0.06 -8.87 12.92
N VAL A 212 -0.73 -9.09 11.88
CA VAL A 212 -0.77 -8.30 10.65
C VAL A 212 -1.80 -7.18 10.78
N ARG A 213 -1.38 -5.95 10.48
CA ARG A 213 -2.25 -4.82 10.17
C ARG A 213 -2.23 -4.60 8.67
N LEU A 214 -3.32 -4.95 8.02
CA LEU A 214 -3.53 -4.83 6.58
C LEU A 214 -4.41 -3.62 6.30
N VAL A 215 -4.02 -2.78 5.35
CA VAL A 215 -4.70 -1.53 5.02
C VAL A 215 -5.29 -1.62 3.63
N THR A 216 -6.59 -1.36 3.52
CA THR A 216 -7.35 -1.29 2.26
C THR A 216 -8.03 0.06 2.11
N ARG A 217 -8.30 0.44 0.86
CA ARG A 217 -9.03 1.68 0.52
C ARG A 217 -10.20 1.34 -0.39
N SER A 218 -11.40 1.79 -0.04
CA SER A 218 -12.59 1.67 -0.88
C SER A 218 -13.25 3.02 -1.10
N GLY A 219 -13.95 3.18 -2.23
CA GLY A 219 -14.87 4.29 -2.47
C GLY A 219 -16.31 3.81 -2.41
N PRO A 220 -17.29 4.72 -2.28
CA PRO A 220 -18.69 4.34 -2.30
C PRO A 220 -19.14 3.86 -3.67
N GLU A 221 -20.01 2.85 -3.69
CA GLU A 221 -20.58 2.25 -4.90
C GLU A 221 -21.73 3.12 -5.44
N ILE A 222 -21.39 4.22 -6.12
CA ILE A 222 -22.37 5.18 -6.66
C ILE A 222 -22.42 5.10 -8.18
N THR A 223 -23.60 4.80 -8.72
CA THR A 223 -23.86 4.93 -10.15
C THR A 223 -24.23 6.37 -10.47
N PHE A 224 -23.26 7.13 -11.02
CA PHE A 224 -23.52 8.48 -11.50
C PHE A 224 -24.33 8.47 -12.80
N PRO A 225 -25.43 9.25 -12.89
CA PRO A 225 -26.21 9.34 -14.12
C PRO A 225 -25.38 9.82 -15.31
N GLN A 226 -25.52 9.17 -16.46
CA GLN A 226 -24.89 9.64 -17.70
C GLN A 226 -25.60 10.93 -18.14
N PRO A 227 -24.87 12.04 -18.29
CA PRO A 227 -25.48 13.30 -18.71
C PRO A 227 -25.88 13.26 -20.19
N LYS A 228 -26.92 14.01 -20.54
CA LYS A 228 -27.29 14.26 -21.95
C LYS A 228 -26.23 15.14 -22.64
N ASP A 229 -26.18 15.06 -23.96
CA ASP A 229 -25.22 15.78 -24.82
C ASP A 229 -25.52 17.29 -24.92
N ASP A 230 -25.51 18.01 -23.80
CA ASP A 230 -25.65 19.49 -23.69
C ASP A 230 -25.68 20.02 -22.24
N VAL A 231 -25.58 19.17 -21.22
CA VAL A 231 -25.65 19.60 -19.82
C VAL A 231 -24.38 20.31 -19.36
N SER A 232 -24.51 21.52 -18.79
CA SER A 232 -23.39 22.29 -18.22
C SER A 232 -22.71 21.55 -17.06
N GLU A 233 -21.43 21.80 -16.81
CA GLU A 233 -20.70 21.16 -15.69
C GLU A 233 -21.34 21.44 -14.33
N ALA A 234 -21.89 22.64 -14.12
CA ALA A 234 -22.61 22.99 -12.90
C ALA A 234 -23.86 22.12 -12.72
N GLU A 235 -24.63 21.90 -13.79
CA GLU A 235 -25.82 21.05 -13.74
C GLU A 235 -25.45 19.56 -13.60
N ARG A 236 -24.38 19.09 -14.26
CA ARG A 236 -23.83 17.74 -14.04
C ARG A 236 -23.43 17.52 -12.59
N THR A 237 -22.76 18.52 -11.99
CA THR A 237 -22.38 18.49 -10.58
C THR A 237 -23.62 18.40 -9.69
N ARG A 238 -24.66 19.19 -9.96
CA ARG A 238 -25.93 19.13 -9.22
C ARG A 238 -26.59 17.76 -9.30
N ILE A 239 -26.63 17.15 -10.49
CA ILE A 239 -27.16 15.79 -10.70
C ILE A 239 -26.35 14.76 -9.90
N ASN A 240 -25.01 14.86 -9.93
CA ASN A 240 -24.14 13.96 -9.18
C ASN A 240 -24.29 14.14 -7.67
N GLN A 241 -24.46 15.38 -7.19
CA GLN A 241 -24.77 15.66 -5.78
C GLN A 241 -26.09 15.02 -5.35
N GLU A 242 -27.11 15.04 -6.20
CA GLU A 242 -28.37 14.38 -5.92
C GLU A 242 -28.23 12.86 -5.88
N ALA A 243 -27.44 12.28 -6.78
CA ALA A 243 -27.11 10.85 -6.75
C ALA A 243 -26.43 10.48 -5.42
N VAL A 244 -25.40 11.24 -5.01
CA VAL A 244 -24.71 11.05 -3.71
C VAL A 244 -25.68 11.09 -2.54
N ARG A 245 -26.56 12.08 -2.48
CA ARG A 245 -27.52 12.24 -1.37
C ARG A 245 -28.54 11.11 -1.29
N LYS A 246 -28.80 10.39 -2.39
CA LYS A 246 -29.72 9.25 -2.44
C LYS A 246 -29.03 7.90 -2.20
N THR A 247 -27.71 7.82 -2.32
CA THR A 247 -26.92 6.58 -2.16
C THR A 247 -27.15 5.93 -0.80
N PRO A 248 -27.69 4.71 -0.71
CA PRO A 248 -27.95 4.02 0.56
C PRO A 248 -26.66 3.64 1.29
N LEU A 249 -26.75 3.40 2.60
CA LEU A 249 -25.60 3.15 3.48
C LEU A 249 -24.73 1.96 3.07
N ASP A 250 -25.34 0.90 2.58
CA ASP A 250 -24.65 -0.33 2.15
C ASP A 250 -23.71 -0.12 0.96
N ALA A 251 -23.88 0.96 0.20
CA ALA A 251 -22.96 1.36 -0.86
C ALA A 251 -21.71 2.09 -0.32
N TRP A 252 -21.71 2.53 0.95
CA TRP A 252 -20.58 3.23 1.55
C TRP A 252 -19.69 2.31 2.39
N LEU A 253 -20.30 1.39 3.16
CA LEU A 253 -19.58 0.64 4.17
C LEU A 253 -18.70 -0.46 3.56
N PRO A 254 -17.44 -0.63 4.02
CA PRO A 254 -16.54 -1.64 3.48
C PRO A 254 -17.05 -3.05 3.78
N LYS A 255 -17.06 -3.88 2.75
CA LYS A 255 -17.50 -5.28 2.80
C LYS A 255 -16.29 -6.21 2.83
N ILE A 256 -16.46 -7.39 3.42
CA ILE A 256 -15.44 -8.45 3.39
C ILE A 256 -16.07 -9.82 3.21
N GLU A 257 -15.48 -10.63 2.35
CA GLU A 257 -15.82 -12.04 2.17
C GLU A 257 -14.66 -12.91 2.65
N ILE A 258 -14.96 -13.92 3.48
CA ILE A 258 -13.98 -14.88 3.99
C ILE A 258 -14.46 -16.28 3.64
N THR A 259 -13.63 -17.04 2.94
CA THR A 259 -13.87 -18.46 2.67
C THR A 259 -12.92 -19.29 3.52
N ASP A 260 -13.46 -20.19 4.35
CA ASP A 260 -12.63 -21.10 5.16
C ASP A 260 -12.15 -22.33 4.37
N ALA A 261 -11.33 -23.18 5.00
CA ALA A 261 -10.80 -24.40 4.40
C ALA A 261 -11.87 -25.43 3.99
N SER A 262 -13.08 -25.36 4.58
CA SER A 262 -14.21 -26.22 4.21
C SER A 262 -14.97 -25.70 2.98
N GLY A 263 -14.68 -24.47 2.54
CA GLY A 263 -15.41 -23.76 1.49
C GLY A 263 -16.60 -22.97 2.01
N SER A 264 -16.81 -22.88 3.32
CA SER A 264 -17.86 -22.04 3.90
C SER A 264 -17.52 -20.57 3.71
N VAL A 265 -18.51 -19.78 3.27
CA VAL A 265 -18.35 -18.36 2.97
C VAL A 265 -19.05 -17.52 4.03
N LYS A 266 -18.30 -16.64 4.69
CA LYS A 266 -18.81 -15.59 5.58
C LYS A 266 -18.70 -14.24 4.88
N LYS A 267 -19.77 -13.45 4.90
CA LYS A 267 -19.80 -12.06 4.41
C LYS A 267 -20.10 -11.14 5.57
N ASP A 268 -19.24 -10.16 5.78
CA ASP A 268 -19.40 -9.15 6.82
C ASP A 268 -19.31 -7.75 6.20
N THR A 269 -19.83 -6.76 6.93
CA THR A 269 -19.73 -5.34 6.60
C THR A 269 -19.29 -4.61 7.85
N VAL A 270 -18.41 -3.60 7.69
CA VAL A 270 -17.94 -2.82 8.84
C VAL A 270 -19.12 -2.09 9.46
N ALA A 271 -19.29 -2.25 10.78
CA ALA A 271 -20.33 -1.57 11.54
C ALA A 271 -20.09 -0.05 11.56
N CYS A 272 -21.15 0.75 11.60
CA CYS A 272 -21.07 2.22 11.55
C CYS A 272 -20.25 2.79 12.72
N GLU A 273 -20.37 2.16 13.89
CA GLU A 273 -19.65 2.50 15.13
C GLU A 273 -18.15 2.17 15.06
N ARG A 274 -17.75 1.42 14.03
CA ARG A 274 -16.35 1.10 13.70
C ARG A 274 -15.80 1.97 12.58
N VAL A 275 -16.60 2.91 12.08
CA VAL A 275 -16.16 3.95 11.15
C VAL A 275 -15.86 5.21 11.94
N SER A 276 -14.61 5.63 11.94
CA SER A 276 -14.17 6.91 12.49
C SER A 276 -14.04 7.97 11.41
N HIS A 277 -13.95 9.22 11.82
CA HIS A 277 -13.66 10.33 10.93
C HIS A 277 -12.84 11.41 11.67
N PRO A 278 -12.00 12.18 10.96
CA PRO A 278 -11.46 13.43 11.48
C PRO A 278 -12.55 14.53 11.47
N ALA A 279 -12.23 15.71 11.99
CA ALA A 279 -13.14 16.85 11.97
C ALA A 279 -13.52 17.32 10.55
N ASP A 280 -12.64 17.12 9.56
CA ASP A 280 -12.91 17.41 8.15
C ASP A 280 -12.27 16.35 7.24
N TYR A 281 -13.01 15.95 6.20
CA TYR A 281 -12.67 14.87 5.26
C TYR A 281 -13.48 15.01 3.96
N THR A 282 -13.09 14.25 2.94
CA THR A 282 -13.71 14.33 1.60
C THR A 282 -15.02 13.55 1.50
N GLY A 283 -15.15 12.47 2.27
CA GLY A 283 -16.27 11.53 2.18
C GLY A 283 -16.23 10.66 0.93
N THR A 284 -15.17 10.72 0.13
CA THR A 284 -15.10 10.01 -1.17
C THR A 284 -14.42 8.65 -1.08
N SER A 285 -13.94 8.28 0.11
CA SER A 285 -13.15 7.08 0.37
C SER A 285 -13.22 6.68 1.84
N LEU A 286 -13.05 5.40 2.09
CA LEU A 286 -12.83 4.82 3.40
C LEU A 286 -11.52 4.03 3.40
N LEU A 287 -10.66 4.35 4.35
CA LEU A 287 -9.51 3.55 4.72
C LEU A 287 -9.96 2.49 5.73
N THR A 288 -9.61 1.22 5.52
CA THR A 288 -9.94 0.13 6.45
C THR A 288 -8.68 -0.60 6.87
N VAL A 289 -8.50 -0.74 8.19
CA VAL A 289 -7.43 -1.54 8.79
C VAL A 289 -8.01 -2.86 9.28
N HIS A 290 -7.55 -3.93 8.68
CA HIS A 290 -7.82 -5.32 9.05
C HIS A 290 -6.72 -5.83 9.98
N THR A 291 -7.10 -6.55 11.03
CA THR A 291 -6.19 -7.13 12.02
C THR A 291 -6.31 -8.64 11.98
N ILE A 292 -5.20 -9.32 11.70
CA ILE A 292 -5.15 -10.78 11.63
C ILE A 292 -3.96 -11.26 12.46
N ASP A 293 -4.19 -12.13 13.43
CA ASP A 293 -3.12 -12.86 14.11
C ASP A 293 -2.88 -14.18 13.35
N LEU A 294 -1.74 -14.27 12.65
CA LEU A 294 -1.40 -15.45 11.85
C LEU A 294 -1.30 -16.72 12.71
N ALA A 295 -0.89 -16.61 13.98
CA ALA A 295 -0.78 -17.76 14.87
C ALA A 295 -2.15 -18.35 15.22
N GLN A 296 -3.18 -17.51 15.31
CA GLN A 296 -4.57 -17.92 15.57
C GLN A 296 -5.35 -18.23 14.29
N GLY A 297 -4.90 -17.67 13.16
CA GLY A 297 -5.62 -17.70 11.89
C GLY A 297 -6.85 -16.79 11.89
N VAL A 298 -7.75 -17.01 10.94
CA VAL A 298 -9.01 -16.26 10.87
C VAL A 298 -10.01 -16.88 11.85
N THR A 299 -10.25 -16.20 12.96
CA THR A 299 -11.20 -16.65 13.99
C THR A 299 -12.65 -16.27 13.63
N ALA A 300 -13.62 -16.59 14.48
CA ALA A 300 -15.01 -16.14 14.31
C ALA A 300 -15.15 -14.61 14.20
N ALA A 301 -14.22 -13.86 14.81
CA ALA A 301 -14.12 -12.40 14.71
C ALA A 301 -13.67 -11.91 13.31
N GLY A 302 -13.32 -12.82 12.40
CA GLY A 302 -12.90 -12.49 11.04
C GLY A 302 -11.57 -11.73 11.06
N THR A 303 -11.59 -10.50 10.54
CA THR A 303 -10.41 -9.63 10.44
C THR A 303 -10.48 -8.38 11.33
N ASP A 304 -11.43 -8.31 12.27
CA ASP A 304 -11.63 -7.18 13.19
C ASP A 304 -11.42 -5.79 12.53
N PRO A 305 -12.18 -5.43 11.47
CA PRO A 305 -11.92 -4.23 10.69
C PRO A 305 -12.29 -2.95 11.46
N ILE A 306 -11.42 -1.94 11.43
CA ILE A 306 -11.74 -0.54 11.76
C ILE A 306 -11.65 0.28 10.49
N SER A 307 -12.60 1.18 10.27
CA SER A 307 -12.60 2.06 9.10
C SER A 307 -12.48 3.52 9.49
N LEU A 308 -11.97 4.33 8.58
CA LEU A 308 -11.78 5.75 8.72
C LEU A 308 -12.23 6.45 7.44
N ALA A 309 -13.03 7.52 7.56
CA ALA A 309 -13.37 8.40 6.45
C ALA A 309 -12.14 9.24 6.04
N ALA A 310 -11.25 8.62 5.28
CA ALA A 310 -10.00 9.15 4.78
C ALA A 310 -9.54 8.35 3.56
N ASP A 311 -8.64 8.93 2.78
CA ASP A 311 -8.09 8.28 1.60
C ASP A 311 -7.06 7.22 1.97
N GLY A 312 -6.02 7.59 2.72
CA GLY A 312 -4.89 6.74 3.08
C GLY A 312 -4.06 6.29 1.87
N ASP A 313 -2.79 6.71 1.81
CA ASP A 313 -1.91 6.49 0.67
C ASP A 313 -0.62 5.76 1.07
N THR A 314 0.06 6.22 2.12
CA THR A 314 1.32 5.62 2.58
C THR A 314 1.14 5.08 3.99
N VAL A 315 1.60 3.85 4.22
CA VAL A 315 1.57 3.20 5.52
C VAL A 315 2.99 3.06 6.03
N TYR A 316 3.19 3.38 7.30
CA TYR A 316 4.45 3.17 8.01
C TYR A 316 4.15 2.57 9.37
N GLY A 317 4.86 1.50 9.73
CA GLY A 317 4.67 0.78 10.99
C GLY A 317 5.89 0.91 11.89
N THR A 318 5.64 1.04 13.18
CA THR A 318 6.62 0.89 14.26
C THR A 318 6.17 -0.28 15.14
N GLY A 319 7.01 -0.73 16.08
CA GLY A 319 6.65 -1.84 16.98
C GLY A 319 5.39 -1.59 17.84
N THR A 320 4.89 -0.36 17.91
CA THR A 320 3.72 0.01 18.74
C THR A 320 2.64 0.80 18.01
N SER A 321 2.88 1.24 16.77
CA SER A 321 2.00 2.21 16.11
C SER A 321 2.03 2.06 14.60
N LEU A 322 0.86 2.22 13.97
CA LEU A 322 0.70 2.30 12.53
C LEU A 322 0.34 3.74 12.15
N TYR A 323 1.09 4.31 11.23
CA TYR A 323 0.87 5.64 10.68
C TYR A 323 0.38 5.48 9.25
N VAL A 324 -0.72 6.13 8.92
CA VAL A 324 -1.23 6.20 7.55
C VAL A 324 -1.34 7.66 7.16
N THR A 325 -0.62 8.05 6.11
CA THR A 325 -0.74 9.40 5.55
C THR A 325 -1.92 9.43 4.59
N SER A 326 -2.66 10.54 4.57
CA SER A 326 -3.78 10.74 3.66
C SER A 326 -3.56 12.03 2.89
N ASN A 327 -3.71 12.00 1.58
CA ASN A 327 -3.67 13.17 0.73
C ASN A 327 -5.03 13.43 0.07
N PRO A 328 -5.94 14.17 0.74
CA PRO A 328 -7.32 14.35 0.28
C PRO A 328 -7.47 15.14 -1.02
N ARG A 329 -6.37 15.65 -1.60
CA ARG A 329 -6.41 16.59 -2.73
C ARG A 329 -5.60 16.17 -3.95
N TRP A 330 -5.02 14.98 -3.98
CA TRP A 330 -4.23 14.58 -5.15
C TRP A 330 -5.05 14.54 -6.46
N TRP A 331 -6.35 14.28 -6.36
CA TRP A 331 -7.30 14.26 -7.48
C TRP A 331 -7.78 15.65 -7.91
N PHE A 332 -7.44 16.70 -7.15
CA PHE A 332 -7.83 18.10 -7.39
C PHE A 332 -6.58 18.95 -7.62
N THR A 333 -5.87 18.74 -8.73
CA THR A 333 -5.04 19.82 -9.26
C THR A 333 -5.96 20.88 -9.87
N PRO A 334 -6.11 22.09 -9.31
CA PRO A 334 -6.16 23.22 -10.22
C PRO A 334 -4.82 23.16 -10.95
N VAL A 335 -4.84 23.03 -12.27
CA VAL A 335 -3.65 23.23 -13.08
C VAL A 335 -3.27 24.71 -12.89
N ARG A 336 -2.58 25.03 -11.79
CA ARG A 336 -1.81 26.25 -11.72
C ARG A 336 -0.54 25.90 -12.46
N PRO A 337 -0.32 26.43 -13.69
CA PRO A 337 0.99 26.29 -14.30
C PRO A 337 1.99 26.82 -13.27
N LEU A 338 2.92 25.96 -12.84
CA LEU A 338 4.10 26.42 -12.14
C LEU A 338 4.71 27.47 -13.06
N PRO A 339 5.04 28.68 -12.56
CA PRO A 339 5.79 29.62 -13.39
C PRO A 339 7.07 28.90 -13.80
N VAL A 340 7.16 28.57 -15.09
CA VAL A 340 8.44 28.22 -15.68
C VAL A 340 9.23 29.50 -15.55
N GLU A 341 10.17 29.54 -14.62
CA GLU A 341 11.20 30.57 -14.63
C GLU A 341 11.90 30.41 -15.98
N ASP A 342 11.70 31.37 -16.86
CA ASP A 342 12.37 31.43 -18.16
C ASP A 342 13.86 31.22 -17.88
N THR A 343 14.42 30.17 -18.49
CA THR A 343 15.85 29.91 -18.38
C THR A 343 16.56 31.16 -18.89
N PRO A 344 17.43 31.82 -18.09
CA PRO A 344 18.04 33.06 -18.51
C PRO A 344 18.79 32.82 -19.81
N ALA A 345 18.45 33.60 -20.83
CA ALA A 345 18.99 33.47 -22.17
C ALA A 345 20.52 33.42 -22.10
N THR A 346 21.10 32.27 -22.45
CA THR A 346 22.55 32.13 -22.58
C THR A 346 22.98 33.06 -23.70
N THR A 347 23.60 34.17 -23.34
CA THR A 347 24.23 35.09 -24.26
C THR A 347 25.26 34.32 -25.07
N SER A 348 25.03 34.23 -26.38
CA SER A 348 25.95 33.61 -27.32
C SER A 348 27.23 34.45 -27.39
N SER A 349 28.25 34.06 -26.62
CA SER A 349 29.61 34.54 -26.84
C SER A 349 30.21 33.74 -27.99
N ALA A 350 30.36 34.37 -29.15
CA ALA A 350 30.96 33.81 -30.34
C ALA A 350 32.40 33.30 -30.08
N ALA A 351 32.66 32.03 -30.37
CA ALA A 351 34.01 31.49 -30.51
C ALA A 351 34.44 31.51 -31.99
N PRO A 352 35.71 31.80 -32.32
CA PRO A 352 36.13 32.17 -33.67
C PRO A 352 36.14 31.00 -34.65
N ALA A 353 35.84 31.32 -35.91
CA ALA A 353 35.65 30.39 -37.02
C ALA A 353 36.90 29.56 -37.35
N LYS A 354 36.75 28.23 -37.38
CA LYS A 354 37.71 27.32 -38.03
C LYS A 354 37.26 27.01 -39.46
N LYS A 355 38.17 27.23 -40.41
CA LYS A 355 37.97 27.14 -41.87
C LYS A 355 37.50 25.75 -42.32
N LYS A 356 36.44 25.70 -43.13
CA LYS A 356 35.91 24.50 -43.78
C LYS A 356 36.90 23.99 -44.85
N LYS A 357 37.38 22.75 -44.75
CA LYS A 357 37.87 21.99 -45.91
C LYS A 357 36.68 21.28 -46.56
N LYS A 358 36.46 21.58 -47.83
CA LYS A 358 35.37 21.07 -48.66
C LYS A 358 35.80 19.70 -49.18
N ILE A 359 35.14 18.63 -48.75
CA ILE A 359 35.21 17.33 -49.42
C ILE A 359 33.83 17.07 -50.00
N VAL A 360 33.76 17.02 -51.32
CA VAL A 360 32.57 16.76 -52.12
C VAL A 360 32.54 15.26 -52.39
N TYR A 361 31.44 14.59 -52.06
CA TYR A 361 31.14 13.26 -52.61
C TYR A 361 29.78 13.31 -53.29
N THR A 362 29.79 13.08 -54.60
CA THR A 362 28.62 12.95 -55.46
C THR A 362 28.03 11.56 -55.31
N LEU A 363 26.73 11.48 -55.04
CA LEU A 363 25.98 10.23 -54.97
C LEU A 363 25.78 9.65 -56.37
N GLN A 364 26.19 8.40 -56.57
CA GLN A 364 25.89 7.63 -57.77
C GLN A 364 25.33 6.28 -57.33
N THR A 365 24.03 6.06 -57.54
CA THR A 365 23.34 4.79 -57.32
C THR A 365 23.72 3.77 -58.39
N PRO A 366 23.93 2.51 -58.01
CA PRO A 366 23.26 1.43 -58.73
C PRO A 366 22.72 0.28 -57.85
N THR A 367 21.89 -0.50 -58.52
CA THR A 367 21.04 -1.65 -58.20
C THR A 367 21.69 -2.90 -57.61
N THR A 368 20.88 -3.61 -56.81
CA THR A 368 20.74 -5.08 -56.60
C THR A 368 21.92 -5.95 -56.12
N HIS A 369 21.53 -6.89 -55.25
CA HIS A 369 22.17 -8.13 -54.79
C HIS A 369 23.08 -8.11 -53.55
N ALA A 370 22.51 -8.73 -52.51
CA ALA A 370 23.03 -9.88 -51.77
C ALA A 370 24.28 -9.74 -50.88
N SER A 371 24.05 -10.27 -49.68
CA SER A 371 24.99 -11.01 -48.83
C SER A 371 25.88 -10.23 -47.87
N VAL A 372 25.48 -10.39 -46.59
CA VAL A 372 26.32 -10.83 -45.47
C VAL A 372 27.66 -10.13 -45.29
N TYR A 373 27.77 -9.36 -44.20
CA TYR A 373 29.04 -9.16 -43.52
C TYR A 373 28.84 -9.19 -42.00
N THR A 374 29.55 -10.12 -41.37
CA THR A 374 29.97 -10.11 -39.96
C THR A 374 31.49 -10.31 -39.99
N PRO A 375 32.21 -10.12 -38.89
CA PRO A 375 32.50 -8.91 -38.12
C PRO A 375 34.02 -8.64 -38.16
N THR A 376 34.50 -7.57 -37.52
CA THR A 376 35.80 -7.44 -36.78
C THR A 376 36.02 -5.95 -36.52
N GLY A 377 36.22 -5.50 -35.27
CA GLY A 377 37.51 -5.51 -34.56
C GLY A 377 38.36 -4.35 -35.10
N GLU A 378 38.86 -3.36 -34.37
CA GLU A 378 39.32 -3.27 -32.99
C GLU A 378 39.35 -1.78 -32.55
N THR A 379 39.39 -1.62 -31.23
CA THR A 379 39.82 -0.50 -30.36
C THR A 379 40.69 0.62 -30.96
N VAL A 380 40.36 1.88 -30.64
CA VAL A 380 40.75 2.60 -29.38
C VAL A 380 39.59 3.48 -28.93
#